data_AF-A0A8H8BVA4-F1
#
_entry.id   AF-A0A8H8BVA4-F1
#
_cell.length_a   1.000
_cell.length_b   1.000
_cell.length_c   1.000
_cell.angle_alpha   90.00
_cell.angle_beta   90.00
_cell.angle_gamma   90.00
#
_symmetry.space_group_name_H-M   'P 1'
#
loop_
_entity.id
_entity.type
_entity.pdbx_description
1 polymer ?
#
loop_
_entity_poly.entity_id
_entity_poly.type
_entity_poly.pdbx_seq_one_letter_code
_entity_poly.pdbx_strand_id
1 'polypeptide(L)'
;MARGVGLFQALVALPAMVILGEWALEALFYINMPIYDFITATFNSLFAAAIIFIVFVQLNTAPSALISSYFEIAKSSLATTSWLWLLLDAIFEPGHWNSPYRRPPKGPRIARAGISVVVLL
;
A
#
# COMPACT_ATOMS: atom_id res chain seq x y z
N MET A 1 -21.45 -10.52 -5.73
CA MET A 1 -20.79 -9.19 -5.70
C MET A 1 -19.53 -9.18 -4.84
N ALA A 2 -19.56 -9.58 -3.54
CA ALA A 2 -18.38 -9.54 -2.66
C ALA A 2 -17.12 -10.28 -3.18
N ARG A 3 -17.30 -11.45 -3.82
CA ARG A 3 -16.18 -12.22 -4.42
C ARG A 3 -15.46 -11.48 -5.56
N GLY A 4 -16.19 -10.70 -6.37
CA GLY A 4 -15.63 -9.97 -7.50
C GLY A 4 -14.83 -8.74 -7.06
N VAL A 5 -15.35 -8.01 -6.07
CA VAL A 5 -14.66 -6.85 -5.46
C VAL A 5 -13.38 -7.30 -4.75
N GLY A 6 -13.42 -8.39 -3.98
CA GLY A 6 -12.22 -8.92 -3.33
C GLY A 6 -11.13 -9.36 -4.32
N LEU A 7 -11.50 -10.00 -5.43
CA LEU A 7 -10.55 -10.36 -6.48
C LEU A 7 -9.93 -9.14 -7.16
N PHE A 8 -10.71 -8.09 -7.41
CA PHE A 8 -10.20 -6.84 -7.97
C PHE A 8 -9.21 -6.16 -7.01
N GLN A 9 -9.55 -6.05 -5.72
CA GLN A 9 -8.65 -5.52 -4.70
C GLN A 9 -7.34 -6.31 -4.61
N ALA A 10 -7.38 -7.65 -4.70
CA ALA A 10 -6.17 -8.47 -4.74
C ALA A 10 -5.35 -8.23 -6.00
N LEU A 11 -5.98 -8.10 -7.16
CA LEU A 11 -5.30 -7.81 -8.43
C LEU A 11 -4.58 -6.45 -8.41
N VAL A 12 -5.15 -5.45 -7.75
CA VAL A 12 -4.53 -4.13 -7.59
C VAL A 12 -3.48 -4.13 -6.47
N ALA A 13 -3.72 -4.84 -5.37
CA ALA A 13 -2.79 -4.93 -4.26
C ALA A 13 -1.49 -5.68 -4.64
N LEU A 14 -1.55 -6.63 -5.58
CA LEU A 14 -0.39 -7.43 -5.99
C LEU A 14 0.77 -6.58 -6.58
N PRO A 15 0.57 -5.73 -7.59
CA PRO A 15 1.64 -4.86 -8.08
C PRO A 15 2.09 -3.84 -7.02
N ALA A 16 1.17 -3.34 -6.18
CA ALA A 16 1.52 -2.43 -5.08
C ALA A 16 2.45 -3.12 -4.06
N MET A 17 2.15 -4.36 -3.67
CA MET A 17 2.98 -5.16 -2.76
C MET A 17 4.39 -5.34 -3.32
N VAL A 18 4.52 -5.71 -4.60
CA VAL A 18 5.82 -5.98 -5.25
C VAL A 18 6.66 -4.71 -5.36
N ILE A 19 6.11 -3.64 -5.94
CA ILE A 19 6.84 -2.39 -6.17
C ILE A 19 7.28 -1.77 -4.84
N LEU A 20 6.38 -1.70 -3.85
CA LEU A 20 6.69 -1.12 -2.55
C LEU A 20 7.61 -2.03 -1.73
N GLY A 21 7.52 -3.35 -1.91
CA GLY A 21 8.43 -4.30 -1.27
C GLY A 21 9.86 -4.15 -1.81
N GLU A 22 10.02 -4.02 -3.13
CA GLU A 22 11.31 -3.74 -3.76
C GLU A 22 11.92 -2.44 -3.23
N TRP A 23 11.13 -1.36 -3.15
CA TRP A 23 11.59 -0.08 -2.60
C TRP A 23 11.94 -0.15 -1.11
N ALA A 24 11.26 -0.99 -0.33
CA ALA A 24 11.64 -1.24 1.06
C ALA A 24 13.01 -1.92 1.14
N LEU A 25 13.26 -2.91 0.29
CA LEU A 25 14.58 -3.56 0.22
C LEU A 25 15.66 -2.56 -0.23
N GLU A 26 15.38 -1.77 -1.26
CA GLU A 26 16.30 -0.72 -1.72
C GLU A 26 16.63 0.26 -0.58
N ALA A 27 15.61 0.78 0.13
CA ALA A 27 15.83 1.69 1.25
C ALA A 27 16.59 1.06 2.43
N LEU A 28 16.51 -0.27 2.61
CA LEU A 28 17.27 -0.99 3.62
C LEU A 28 18.76 -1.12 3.26
N PHE A 29 19.07 -1.32 1.97
CA PHE A 29 20.44 -1.58 1.51
C PHE A 29 21.20 -0.34 1.04
N TYR A 30 20.51 0.75 0.71
CA TYR A 30 21.14 2.00 0.30
C TYR A 30 21.26 3.00 1.45
N ILE A 31 22.51 3.23 1.91
CA ILE A 31 22.86 4.12 3.04
C ILE A 31 22.32 5.56 2.89
N ASN A 32 22.12 6.02 1.66
CA ASN A 32 21.68 7.39 1.37
C ASN A 32 20.15 7.55 1.33
N MET A 33 19.36 6.50 1.58
CA MET A 33 17.91 6.61 1.64
C MET A 33 17.43 6.93 3.06
N PRO A 34 16.47 7.87 3.22
CA PRO A 34 15.85 8.16 4.50
C PRO A 34 15.18 6.92 5.09
N ILE A 35 15.34 6.70 6.40
CA ILE A 35 14.62 5.65 7.15
C ILE A 35 13.09 5.77 6.99
N TYR A 36 12.59 6.98 6.74
CA TYR A 36 11.18 7.23 6.42
C TYR A 36 10.71 6.49 5.16
N ASP A 37 11.52 6.47 4.10
CA ASP A 37 11.16 5.79 2.85
C ASP A 37 11.13 4.26 3.06
N PHE A 38 12.03 3.72 3.87
CA PHE A 38 12.01 2.31 4.30
C PHE A 38 10.72 1.96 5.05
N ILE A 39 10.38 2.72 6.09
CA ILE A 39 9.18 2.49 6.90
C ILE A 39 7.93 2.57 6.02
N THR A 40 7.81 3.63 5.23
CA THR A 40 6.63 3.88 4.38
C THR A 40 6.45 2.78 3.34
N ALA A 41 7.52 2.38 2.66
CA ALA A 41 7.47 1.32 1.65
C ALA A 41 7.12 -0.04 2.30
N THR A 42 7.70 -0.34 3.46
CA THR A 42 7.46 -1.59 4.20
C THR A 42 6.00 -1.72 4.62
N PHE A 43 5.45 -0.72 5.31
CA PHE A 43 4.06 -0.79 5.80
C PHE A 43 3.04 -0.85 4.68
N ASN A 44 3.22 -0.06 3.61
CA ASN A 44 2.30 -0.13 2.48
C ASN A 44 2.39 -1.46 1.71
N SER A 45 3.59 -2.04 1.59
CA SER A 45 3.76 -3.40 1.04
C SER A 45 3.06 -4.45 1.91
N LEU A 46 3.20 -4.36 3.24
CA LEU A 46 2.54 -5.26 4.18
C LEU A 46 1.01 -5.14 4.15
N PHE A 47 0.46 -3.92 4.05
CA PHE A 47 -0.98 -3.72 3.90
C PHE A 47 -1.51 -4.35 2.60
N ALA A 48 -0.79 -4.18 1.50
CA ALA A 48 -1.12 -4.83 0.25
C ALA A 48 -1.05 -6.37 0.36
N ALA A 49 0.00 -6.92 0.98
CA ALA A 49 0.13 -8.35 1.25
C ALA A 49 -1.02 -8.89 2.12
N ALA A 50 -1.43 -8.14 3.14
CA ALA A 50 -2.53 -8.51 4.01
C ALA A 50 -3.88 -8.55 3.27
N ILE A 51 -4.15 -7.60 2.37
CA ILE A 51 -5.34 -7.62 1.50
C ILE A 51 -5.35 -8.89 0.63
N ILE A 52 -4.23 -9.21 -0.01
CA ILE A 52 -4.08 -10.43 -0.84
C ILE A 52 -4.31 -11.68 0.00
N PHE A 53 -3.73 -11.74 1.19
CA PHE A 53 -3.89 -12.86 2.11
C PHE A 53 -5.36 -13.06 2.51
N ILE A 54 -6.06 -11.98 2.87
CA ILE A 54 -7.49 -12.06 3.23
C ILE A 54 -8.31 -12.59 2.06
N VAL A 55 -8.08 -12.08 0.84
CA VAL A 55 -8.78 -12.54 -0.36
C VAL A 55 -8.47 -14.01 -0.64
N PHE A 56 -7.21 -14.43 -0.51
CA PHE A 56 -6.81 -15.82 -0.66
C PHE A 56 -7.54 -16.73 0.34
N VAL A 57 -7.63 -16.33 1.62
CA VAL A 57 -8.37 -17.09 2.62
C VAL A 57 -9.86 -17.18 2.25
N GLN A 58 -10.49 -16.05 1.91
CA GLN A 58 -11.91 -16.02 1.51
C GLN A 58 -12.22 -16.89 0.29
N LEU A 59 -11.27 -17.03 -0.64
CA LEU A 59 -11.41 -17.89 -1.82
C LEU A 59 -11.36 -19.38 -1.47
N ASN A 60 -10.48 -19.77 -0.56
CA ASN A 60 -10.19 -21.19 -0.27
C ASN A 60 -11.05 -21.80 0.85
N THR A 61 -11.59 -21.01 1.78
CA THR A 61 -12.26 -21.57 2.98
C THR A 61 -13.76 -21.34 3.05
N ALA A 62 -14.37 -20.60 2.11
CA ALA A 62 -15.80 -20.25 2.12
C ALA A 62 -16.32 -19.88 3.53
N PRO A 63 -15.77 -18.82 4.16
CA PRO A 63 -16.03 -18.49 5.56
C PRO A 63 -17.50 -18.17 5.82
N SER A 64 -17.93 -18.34 7.08
CA SER A 64 -19.28 -17.97 7.52
C SER A 64 -19.55 -16.47 7.29
N ALA A 65 -20.82 -16.07 7.21
CA ALA A 65 -21.21 -14.69 6.91
C ALA A 65 -20.60 -13.66 7.88
N LEU A 66 -20.50 -14.00 9.17
CA LEU A 66 -19.87 -13.16 10.19
C LEU A 66 -18.35 -13.01 9.98
N ILE A 67 -17.66 -14.10 9.64
CA ILE A 67 -16.22 -14.05 9.38
C ILE A 67 -15.95 -13.29 8.08
N SER A 68 -16.80 -13.49 7.07
CA SER A 68 -16.71 -12.74 5.82
C SER A 68 -16.89 -11.24 6.03
N SER A 69 -17.81 -10.80 6.90
CA SER A 69 -17.99 -9.37 7.16
C SER A 69 -16.77 -8.76 7.86
N TYR A 70 -16.16 -9.45 8.83
CA TYR A 70 -14.91 -8.99 9.44
C TYR A 70 -13.77 -8.89 8.43
N PHE A 71 -13.68 -9.81 7.48
CA PHE A 71 -12.69 -9.72 6.40
C PHE A 71 -12.94 -8.54 5.44
N GLU A 72 -14.19 -8.24 5.11
CA GLU A 72 -14.49 -7.06 4.30
C GLU A 72 -14.13 -5.76 5.04
N ILE A 73 -14.42 -5.68 6.34
CA ILE A 73 -14.04 -4.54 7.19
C ILE A 73 -12.52 -4.40 7.24
N ALA A 74 -11.79 -5.49 7.44
CA ALA A 74 -10.34 -5.49 7.52
C ALA A 74 -9.67 -5.06 6.22
N LYS A 75 -10.13 -5.56 5.06
CA LYS A 75 -9.61 -5.10 3.75
C LYS A 75 -9.85 -3.62 3.53
N SER A 76 -11.07 -3.16 3.81
CA SER A 76 -11.45 -1.76 3.65
C SER A 76 -10.65 -0.83 4.57
N SER A 77 -10.42 -1.22 5.83
CA SER A 77 -9.63 -0.42 6.77
C SER A 77 -8.15 -0.38 6.38
N LEU A 78 -7.58 -1.48 5.90
CA LEU A 78 -6.21 -1.54 5.38
C LEU A 78 -6.03 -0.64 4.15
N ALA A 79 -6.96 -0.72 3.18
CA ALA A 79 -6.96 0.13 1.99
C ALA A 79 -7.14 1.61 2.33
N THR A 80 -8.02 1.92 3.28
CA THR A 80 -8.25 3.31 3.74
C THR A 80 -7.04 3.86 4.48
N THR A 81 -6.38 3.04 5.30
CA THR A 81 -5.19 3.44 6.05
C THR A 81 -4.01 3.71 5.11
N SER A 82 -3.77 2.83 4.12
CA SER A 82 -2.72 3.04 3.12
C SER A 82 -3.01 4.28 2.26
N TRP A 83 -4.27 4.50 1.87
CA TRP A 83 -4.67 5.69 1.14
C TRP A 83 -4.49 6.96 1.95
N LEU A 84 -4.98 7.01 3.20
CA LEU A 84 -4.81 8.17 4.09
C LEU A 84 -3.32 8.45 4.32
N TRP A 85 -2.51 7.43 4.54
CA TRP A 85 -1.07 7.59 4.71
C TRP A 85 -0.42 8.24 3.49
N LEU A 86 -0.69 7.70 2.30
CA LEU A 86 -0.12 8.20 1.05
C LEU A 86 -0.65 9.58 0.66
N LEU A 87 -1.90 9.88 0.99
CA LEU A 87 -2.49 11.20 0.83
C LEU A 87 -1.84 12.23 1.76
N LEU A 88 -1.65 11.87 3.03
CA LEU A 88 -0.96 12.74 3.99
C LEU A 88 0.52 12.93 3.62
N ASP A 89 1.21 11.89 3.16
CA ASP A 89 2.59 11.97 2.65
C ASP A 89 2.68 12.90 1.42
N ALA A 90 1.69 12.85 0.52
CA ALA A 90 1.62 13.74 -0.62
C ALA A 90 1.33 15.21 -0.24
N ILE A 91 0.51 15.46 0.80
CA ILE A 91 0.13 16.81 1.25
C ILE A 91 1.23 17.44 2.10
N PHE A 92 1.77 16.69 3.06
CA PHE A 92 2.69 17.19 4.09
C PHE A 92 4.15 16.91 3.79
N GLU A 93 4.48 16.53 2.53
CA GLU A 93 5.81 16.20 1.99
C GLU A 93 6.92 16.40 3.02
N PRO A 94 7.51 15.33 3.61
CA PRO A 94 8.48 15.45 4.68
C PRO A 94 9.57 16.41 4.24
N GLY A 95 9.59 17.59 4.85
CA GLY A 95 10.33 18.73 4.33
C GLY A 95 11.80 18.39 4.12
N HIS A 96 12.22 18.21 2.87
CA HIS A 96 13.63 18.22 2.49
C HIS A 96 14.07 19.69 2.42
N TRP A 97 14.02 20.38 3.55
CA TRP A 97 14.66 21.68 3.72
C TRP A 97 16.18 21.46 3.68
N ASN A 98 16.82 21.94 2.61
CA ASN A 98 18.28 21.92 2.33
C ASN A 98 18.90 20.66 1.69
N SER A 99 18.57 20.37 0.43
CA SER A 99 19.58 19.82 -0.49
C SER A 99 19.56 20.56 -1.83
N PRO A 100 20.64 21.24 -2.24
CA PRO A 100 20.78 21.81 -3.58
C PRO A 100 21.10 20.74 -4.64
N TYR A 101 21.34 19.48 -4.25
CA TYR A 101 21.60 18.38 -5.16
C TYR A 101 20.42 17.41 -5.21
N ARG A 102 19.77 17.37 -6.37
CA ARG A 102 18.75 16.39 -6.80
C ARG A 102 17.53 16.28 -5.89
N ARG A 103 16.52 17.11 -6.16
CA ARG A 103 15.13 16.72 -5.90
C ARG A 103 14.88 15.39 -6.62
N PRO A 104 14.50 14.29 -5.94
CA PRO A 104 13.87 13.18 -6.65
C PRO A 104 12.63 13.77 -7.36
N PRO A 105 12.36 13.43 -8.63
CA PRO A 105 11.17 13.95 -9.31
C PRO A 105 9.92 13.63 -8.47
N LYS A 106 8.96 14.55 -8.40
CA LYS A 106 7.68 14.37 -7.67
C LYS A 106 6.83 13.19 -8.20
N GLY A 107 7.16 12.71 -9.40
CA GLY A 107 6.43 11.68 -10.14
C GLY A 107 6.20 10.35 -9.42
N PRO A 108 7.20 9.72 -8.76
CA PRO A 108 7.03 8.44 -8.10
C PRO A 108 6.09 8.50 -6.89
N ARG A 109 6.05 9.62 -6.15
CA ARG A 109 5.16 9.78 -4.99
C ARG A 109 3.73 10.12 -5.39
N ILE A 110 3.53 10.93 -6.43
CA ILE A 110 2.20 11.16 -7.04
C ILE A 110 1.66 9.86 -7.65
N ALA A 111 2.52 9.02 -8.25
CA ALA A 111 2.13 7.68 -8.70
C ALA A 111 1.73 6.76 -7.52
N ARG A 112 2.42 6.81 -6.37
CA ARG A 112 2.00 6.10 -5.14
C ARG A 112 0.59 6.53 -4.68
N ALA A 113 0.31 7.83 -4.67
CA ALA A 113 -1.02 8.36 -4.34
C ALA A 113 -2.08 8.01 -5.39
N GLY A 114 -1.71 7.91 -6.67
CA GLY A 114 -2.59 7.42 -7.73
C GLY A 114 -2.91 5.93 -7.58
N ILE A 115 -1.90 5.11 -7.26
CA ILE A 115 -2.07 3.66 -7.03
C ILE A 115 -2.97 3.41 -5.80
N SER A 116 -2.88 4.24 -4.75
CA SER A 116 -3.72 4.06 -3.56
C SER A 116 -5.20 4.37 -3.80
N VAL A 117 -5.52 5.27 -4.74
CA VAL A 117 -6.91 5.47 -5.21
C VAL A 117 -7.44 4.23 -5.94
N VAL A 118 -6.58 3.50 -6.67
CA VAL A 118 -6.97 2.25 -7.33
C VAL A 118 -7.14 1.11 -6.31
N VAL A 119 -6.36 1.08 -5.23
CA VAL A 119 -6.50 0.08 -4.14
C VAL A 119 -7.81 0.26 -3.34
N LEU A 120 -8.37 1.47 -3.32
CA LEU A 120 -9.65 1.77 -2.69
C LEU A 120 -10.88 1.36 -3.53
N LEU A 121 -10.71 1.15 -4.84
CA LEU A 121 -11.77 0.71 -5.77
C LEU A 121 -11.82 -0.82 -5.86
#